data_AF-A0A8C8HKT2-F1
#
_entry.id   AF-A0A8C8HKT2-F1
#
_cell.length_a   1.000
_cell.length_b   1.000
_cell.length_c   1.000
_cell.angle_alpha   90.00
_cell.angle_beta   90.00
_cell.angle_gamma   90.00
#
_symmetry.space_group_name_H-M   'P 1'
#
loop_
_entity.id
_entity.type
_entity.pdbx_description
1 polymer ?
#
loop_
_entity_poly.entity_id
_entity_poly.type
_entity_poly.pdbx_seq_one_letter_code
_entity_poly.pdbx_strand_id
1 'polypeptide(L)'
;MSCYPEEHNKYPHRFRPPLSLIHTPVSLVAVMRLKVVCQPPYKSTEEEDDESTTTKMSDQYATVQKGSLKLKGIGVVSAGKKKKKKDKETKRLEQQINTNRNEEEETKSGYIDKRTPAQIAFDKMQEKRQMERILNKAEKTHKRRVEVLVCRNYRGDVDMSEIEHFMPILMDREEEGNLSPILAHGGVRFMWIKHNNLYLVATSKKNACVSLVFSFLYKIIQVFSEYFKELEEESIRDNFVIIYELMDELMDFGYPQTTDSKILQEYITQEGHKLDTGGPRPPATVTNAVSWRSEGIKYRKNEVFLDVIESVNLLVSANGNVLRSEIVGSIKMRVFLSGMPELRLGLNDKVLFENTGRGKSKSVELEDTKFHQCVRLSRFENDRTISFIPPDGEFELMSYRLNTHVKPLIWIESVIEKHSHSRIEYMIKAKSQFKRRSTANNVEIHIPVPTDADSPKFKTTVGSVKWIPENSEVVWSIKSFPGGKEYLMRAHFGLPSVEAEDKEGKPPISVKFEIPYFTTSGIQVRYLKIIEKSGYQALPWVRYITQNGDYQLRTQ
;
A
#
# COMPACT_ATOMS: atom_id res chain seq x y z
N MET A 1 -1.22 3.66 -85.98
CA MET A 1 -2.08 3.58 -84.76
C MET A 1 -1.21 4.02 -83.59
N SER A 2 -1.11 5.34 -83.38
CA SER A 2 -1.88 6.16 -82.42
C SER A 2 -1.43 5.89 -80.97
N CYS A 3 -0.56 6.72 -80.40
CA CYS A 3 -0.85 7.95 -79.64
C CYS A 3 -1.29 7.67 -78.18
N TYR A 4 -0.53 8.23 -77.23
CA TYR A 4 -0.89 8.45 -75.82
C TYR A 4 -2.17 9.31 -75.69
N PRO A 5 -2.88 9.29 -74.53
CA PRO A 5 -2.59 10.32 -73.53
C PRO A 5 -2.71 9.90 -72.05
N GLU A 6 -2.23 10.84 -71.24
CA GLU A 6 -2.15 10.98 -69.79
C GLU A 6 -3.49 11.13 -69.03
N GLU A 7 -3.35 11.00 -67.69
CA GLU A 7 -4.09 11.64 -66.59
C GLU A 7 -5.58 11.34 -66.31
N HIS A 8 -5.85 10.74 -65.13
CA HIS A 8 -6.43 11.44 -63.98
C HIS A 8 -6.61 10.54 -62.73
N ASN A 9 -6.09 11.01 -61.59
CA ASN A 9 -6.59 10.88 -60.21
C ASN A 9 -7.53 9.70 -59.84
N LYS A 10 -7.09 8.86 -58.88
CA LYS A 10 -7.75 8.68 -57.57
C LYS A 10 -6.98 7.69 -56.68
N TYR A 11 -6.56 8.18 -55.51
CA TYR A 11 -6.06 7.44 -54.36
C TYR A 11 -6.88 6.18 -54.06
N PRO A 12 -6.28 5.00 -53.78
CA PRO A 12 -6.94 3.99 -52.98
C PRO A 12 -6.70 4.31 -51.50
N HIS A 13 -7.81 4.56 -50.82
CA HIS A 13 -7.94 4.88 -49.42
C HIS A 13 -6.97 4.09 -48.52
N ARG A 14 -6.04 4.83 -47.89
CA ARG A 14 -5.58 4.46 -46.55
C ARG A 14 -6.82 4.27 -45.70
N PHE A 15 -7.04 3.07 -45.17
CA PHE A 15 -7.90 2.85 -44.03
C PHE A 15 -7.34 3.70 -42.88
N ARG A 16 -7.79 4.97 -42.80
CA ARG A 16 -7.78 5.73 -41.56
C ARG A 16 -8.89 5.09 -40.72
N PRO A 17 -8.58 4.44 -39.58
CA PRO A 17 -9.64 4.16 -38.63
C PRO A 17 -10.31 5.50 -38.26
N PRO A 18 -11.64 5.53 -38.04
CA PRO A 18 -12.30 6.76 -37.69
C PRO A 18 -11.66 7.32 -36.41
N LEU A 19 -11.29 8.60 -36.49
CA LEU A 19 -10.74 9.45 -35.42
C LEU A 19 -11.79 9.75 -34.32
N SER A 20 -12.59 8.74 -33.96
CA SER A 20 -13.66 8.82 -32.96
C SER A 20 -13.53 7.75 -31.86
N LEU A 21 -12.35 7.12 -31.74
CA LEU A 21 -12.05 6.07 -30.75
C LEU A 21 -10.92 6.45 -29.79
N ILE A 22 -10.66 7.75 -29.65
CA ILE A 22 -9.61 8.29 -28.79
C ILE A 22 -10.29 9.31 -27.88
N HIS A 23 -10.25 9.06 -26.56
CA HIS A 23 -10.81 9.84 -25.44
C HIS A 23 -12.24 9.49 -25.01
N THR A 24 -12.37 8.41 -24.25
CA THR A 24 -13.45 8.30 -23.25
C THR A 24 -12.94 8.84 -21.91
N PRO A 25 -13.49 9.96 -21.40
CA PRO A 25 -13.01 10.60 -20.18
C PRO A 25 -13.31 9.74 -18.95
N VAL A 26 -12.28 9.53 -18.13
CA VAL A 26 -12.35 8.84 -16.85
C VAL A 26 -12.96 9.78 -15.83
N SER A 27 -13.87 9.30 -14.99
CA SER A 27 -14.20 9.99 -13.74
C SER A 27 -13.34 9.32 -12.67
N LEU A 28 -12.71 10.09 -11.80
CA LEU A 28 -11.79 9.54 -10.80
C LEU A 28 -12.10 10.16 -9.44
N VAL A 29 -13.09 9.62 -8.72
CA VAL A 29 -13.26 10.00 -7.31
C VAL A 29 -12.21 9.27 -6.49
N ALA A 30 -11.12 9.95 -6.13
CA ALA A 30 -10.20 9.49 -5.11
C ALA A 30 -10.95 9.42 -3.76
N VAL A 31 -11.04 8.23 -3.19
CA VAL A 31 -11.47 8.04 -1.79
C VAL A 31 -10.38 7.28 -1.08
N MET A 32 -9.93 7.84 0.06
CA MET A 32 -8.96 7.27 1.02
C MET A 32 -9.65 6.77 2.31
N ARG A 33 -9.13 5.68 2.92
CA ARG A 33 -9.77 4.89 4.02
C ARG A 33 -9.10 5.05 5.40
N LEU A 34 -9.92 5.25 6.45
CA LEU A 34 -9.96 4.73 7.85
C LEU A 34 -8.79 4.74 8.86
N LYS A 35 -9.23 4.85 10.14
CA LYS A 35 -9.01 3.82 11.17
C LYS A 35 -10.25 3.34 11.95
N VAL A 36 -10.19 2.06 12.27
CA VAL A 36 -10.81 1.39 13.42
C VAL A 36 -9.98 1.70 14.67
N VAL A 37 -10.68 1.99 15.77
CA VAL A 37 -10.15 2.26 17.10
C VAL A 37 -9.42 1.05 17.69
N CYS A 38 -8.35 1.36 18.44
CA CYS A 38 -7.51 0.49 19.25
C CYS A 38 -8.19 -0.73 19.89
N GLN A 39 -7.48 -1.87 19.91
CA GLN A 39 -7.72 -2.94 20.87
C GLN A 39 -7.48 -2.42 22.31
N PRO A 40 -8.36 -2.73 23.29
CA PRO A 40 -7.99 -2.67 24.69
C PRO A 40 -7.08 -3.86 25.05
N PRO A 41 -6.24 -3.75 26.09
CA PRO A 41 -5.30 -4.81 26.47
C PRO A 41 -6.06 -6.08 26.87
N TYR A 42 -5.60 -7.22 26.36
CA TYR A 42 -5.96 -8.55 26.86
C TYR A 42 -5.64 -8.60 28.36
N LYS A 43 -6.67 -8.77 29.20
CA LYS A 43 -6.50 -9.28 30.56
C LYS A 43 -6.35 -10.79 30.47
N SER A 44 -5.27 -11.29 31.02
CA SER A 44 -5.08 -12.68 31.42
C SER A 44 -6.27 -13.14 32.27
N THR A 45 -6.80 -14.30 31.93
CA THR A 45 -7.62 -15.10 32.84
C THR A 45 -6.64 -16.03 33.56
N GLU A 46 -6.23 -15.62 34.75
CA GLU A 46 -5.73 -16.56 35.76
C GLU A 46 -6.96 -17.05 36.53
N GLU A 47 -7.10 -18.38 36.59
CA GLU A 47 -7.98 -19.08 37.50
C GLU A 47 -7.47 -18.86 38.93
N GLU A 48 -8.31 -18.32 39.82
CA GLU A 48 -8.08 -18.37 41.27
C GLU A 48 -9.06 -19.38 41.87
N ASP A 49 -8.50 -20.50 42.34
CA ASP A 49 -9.07 -21.34 43.39
C ASP A 49 -9.04 -20.60 44.74
N ASP A 50 -10.04 -20.91 45.56
CA ASP A 50 -10.30 -20.50 46.94
C ASP A 50 -9.05 -20.45 47.86
N GLU A 51 -8.92 -19.39 48.68
CA GLU A 51 -9.23 -19.48 50.12
C GLU A 51 -9.07 -18.15 50.88
N SER A 52 -9.86 -18.06 51.96
CA SER A 52 -10.13 -16.96 52.89
C SER A 52 -8.94 -16.28 53.57
N THR A 53 -9.02 -14.97 53.83
CA THR A 53 -9.36 -14.39 55.16
C THR A 53 -9.33 -12.85 55.20
N THR A 54 -10.39 -12.30 55.80
CA THR A 54 -10.62 -10.97 56.39
C THR A 54 -9.43 -10.03 56.69
N THR A 55 -9.58 -8.73 56.39
CA THR A 55 -9.46 -7.59 57.36
C THR A 55 -10.04 -6.29 56.76
N LYS A 56 -10.61 -5.45 57.65
CA LYS A 56 -11.51 -4.29 57.48
C LYS A 56 -10.85 -2.95 57.07
N MET A 57 -11.72 -2.07 56.52
CA MET A 57 -11.78 -0.59 56.62
C MET A 57 -10.69 0.24 55.90
N SER A 58 -10.94 1.42 55.30
CA SER A 58 -12.07 2.37 55.32
C SER A 58 -11.94 3.34 54.14
N ASP A 59 -13.07 3.70 53.54
CA ASP A 59 -13.19 4.65 52.42
C ASP A 59 -13.36 6.10 52.95
N GLN A 60 -12.44 7.00 52.62
CA GLN A 60 -12.37 8.37 53.14
C GLN A 60 -12.81 9.44 52.11
N TYR A 61 -13.87 9.25 51.34
CA TYR A 61 -14.46 10.37 50.57
C TYR A 61 -15.99 10.36 50.49
N ALA A 62 -16.66 9.77 51.48
CA ALA A 62 -18.10 9.80 51.62
C ALA A 62 -18.56 10.89 52.60
N THR A 63 -18.40 12.18 52.25
CA THR A 63 -19.19 13.30 52.82
C THR A 63 -18.77 14.65 52.21
N VAL A 64 -19.43 15.09 51.13
CA VAL A 64 -19.67 16.54 50.93
C VAL A 64 -21.03 16.73 50.26
N GLN A 65 -21.92 17.42 50.97
CA GLN A 65 -23.27 17.77 50.56
C GLN A 65 -23.30 18.78 49.41
N LYS A 66 -24.28 18.61 48.53
CA LYS A 66 -24.71 19.59 47.52
C LYS A 66 -25.31 20.82 48.22
N GLY A 67 -24.64 21.96 48.09
CA GLY A 67 -25.15 23.28 48.48
C GLY A 67 -24.82 24.32 47.40
N SER A 68 -25.84 25.08 46.97
CA SER A 68 -25.79 26.01 45.83
C SER A 68 -24.99 27.29 46.11
N LEU A 69 -24.16 27.70 45.15
CA LEU A 69 -23.56 29.03 45.04
C LEU A 69 -24.63 30.12 44.83
N LYS A 70 -24.60 31.19 45.64
CA LYS A 70 -25.07 32.52 45.23
C LYS A 70 -24.18 33.64 45.79
N LEU A 71 -23.78 34.50 44.86
CA LEU A 71 -23.01 35.74 45.01
C LEU A 71 -23.67 36.74 45.99
N LYS A 72 -22.81 37.48 46.71
CA LYS A 72 -23.20 38.63 47.53
C LYS A 72 -22.32 39.83 47.18
N GLY A 73 -22.97 40.90 46.68
CA GLY A 73 -22.61 42.29 46.98
C GLY A 73 -21.92 43.14 45.91
N ILE A 74 -22.70 43.91 45.14
CA ILE A 74 -22.49 45.35 44.95
C ILE A 74 -23.82 46.06 45.24
N GLY A 75 -23.79 47.11 46.05
CA GLY A 75 -24.67 48.28 45.96
C GLY A 75 -26.16 48.12 46.26
N VAL A 76 -26.54 48.60 47.45
CA VAL A 76 -27.79 49.29 47.85
C VAL A 76 -28.85 49.51 46.75
N VAL A 77 -30.11 49.10 46.97
CA VAL A 77 -31.36 49.90 46.90
C VAL A 77 -32.59 49.03 47.27
N SER A 78 -33.26 49.47 48.34
CA SER A 78 -34.66 49.32 48.83
C SER A 78 -35.60 48.14 48.47
N ALA A 79 -36.07 47.52 49.58
CA ALA A 79 -37.47 47.37 50.01
C ALA A 79 -38.49 46.51 49.23
N GLY A 80 -38.93 45.43 49.91
CA GLY A 80 -40.32 45.30 50.36
C GLY A 80 -41.37 44.80 49.36
N LYS A 81 -42.12 43.75 49.76
CA LYS A 81 -43.34 43.21 49.11
C LYS A 81 -43.15 42.38 47.83
N LYS A 82 -42.51 41.20 47.92
CA LYS A 82 -42.76 40.10 46.94
C LYS A 82 -42.45 38.67 47.41
N LYS A 83 -42.27 38.44 48.71
CA LYS A 83 -41.87 37.11 49.27
C LYS A 83 -43.02 36.28 49.87
N LYS A 84 -44.27 36.76 49.81
CA LYS A 84 -45.47 36.01 50.27
C LYS A 84 -46.29 35.40 49.13
N LYS A 85 -45.90 35.66 47.87
CA LYS A 85 -46.61 35.21 46.66
C LYS A 85 -45.99 33.95 46.03
N LYS A 86 -44.69 33.71 46.24
CA LYS A 86 -43.94 32.60 45.60
C LYS A 86 -44.14 31.24 46.29
N ASP A 87 -44.26 31.21 47.63
CA ASP A 87 -44.54 29.95 48.36
C ASP A 87 -46.01 29.49 48.20
N LYS A 88 -46.91 30.42 47.87
CA LYS A 88 -48.33 30.11 47.58
C LYS A 88 -48.54 29.64 46.15
N GLU A 89 -47.66 30.03 45.21
CA GLU A 89 -47.63 29.53 43.83
C GLU A 89 -47.05 28.11 43.75
N THR A 90 -45.97 27.84 44.50
CA THR A 90 -45.33 26.51 44.49
C THR A 90 -46.23 25.44 45.11
N LYS A 91 -46.94 25.77 46.20
CA LYS A 91 -47.98 24.88 46.78
C LYS A 91 -49.23 24.73 45.90
N ARG A 92 -49.57 25.74 45.10
CA ARG A 92 -50.68 25.64 44.13
C ARG A 92 -50.29 24.81 42.91
N LEU A 93 -49.04 24.85 42.47
CA LEU A 93 -48.52 23.97 41.40
C LEU A 93 -48.42 22.51 41.86
N GLU A 94 -47.96 22.25 43.08
CA GLU A 94 -47.94 20.88 43.63
C GLU A 94 -49.35 20.32 43.85
N GLN A 95 -50.31 21.17 44.28
CA GLN A 95 -51.71 20.77 44.38
C GLN A 95 -52.36 20.59 43.00
N GLN A 96 -52.03 21.38 41.97
CA GLN A 96 -52.49 21.19 40.58
C GLN A 96 -51.89 19.95 39.91
N ILE A 97 -50.65 19.56 40.23
CA ILE A 97 -50.04 18.33 39.70
C ILE A 97 -50.67 17.09 40.35
N ASN A 98 -51.02 17.14 41.64
CA ASN A 98 -51.72 16.03 42.32
C ASN A 98 -53.22 15.96 41.99
N THR A 99 -53.90 17.08 41.70
CA THR A 99 -55.30 17.05 41.22
C THR A 99 -55.40 16.61 39.76
N ASN A 100 -54.47 17.00 38.89
CA ASN A 100 -54.43 16.47 37.51
C ASN A 100 -54.06 14.98 37.44
N ARG A 101 -53.27 14.45 38.39
CA ARG A 101 -53.03 12.99 38.50
C ARG A 101 -54.25 12.23 38.99
N ASN A 102 -54.98 12.79 39.95
CA ASN A 102 -56.16 12.13 40.52
C ASN A 102 -57.40 12.26 39.60
N GLU A 103 -57.47 13.25 38.72
CA GLU A 103 -58.53 13.40 37.71
C GLU A 103 -58.29 12.58 36.43
N GLU A 104 -57.05 12.16 36.13
CA GLU A 104 -56.77 11.16 35.08
C GLU A 104 -56.94 9.70 35.56
N GLU A 105 -56.99 9.45 36.87
CA GLU A 105 -57.15 8.10 37.45
C GLU A 105 -58.61 7.67 37.69
N GLU A 106 -59.61 8.54 37.55
CA GLU A 106 -61.03 8.18 37.75
C GLU A 106 -61.89 8.00 36.48
N THR A 107 -61.33 8.09 35.26
CA THR A 107 -62.08 7.75 34.03
C THR A 107 -61.28 7.01 32.95
N LYS A 108 -60.58 5.91 33.30
CA LYS A 108 -60.38 4.79 32.36
C LYS A 108 -60.59 3.45 33.08
N SER A 109 -61.85 3.02 33.07
CA SER A 109 -62.25 1.67 33.40
C SER A 109 -61.45 0.64 32.59
N GLY A 110 -60.77 -0.26 33.31
CA GLY A 110 -60.34 -1.60 32.92
C GLY A 110 -60.08 -1.91 31.45
N TYR A 111 -58.81 -1.84 31.04
CA TYR A 111 -58.30 -2.83 30.09
C TYR A 111 -57.58 -3.92 30.89
N ILE A 112 -58.31 -4.99 31.21
CA ILE A 112 -57.70 -6.22 31.71
C ILE A 112 -56.97 -6.85 30.53
N ASP A 113 -55.64 -6.86 30.55
CA ASP A 113 -54.86 -7.56 29.54
C ASP A 113 -55.18 -9.06 29.62
N LYS A 114 -55.99 -9.56 28.68
CA LYS A 114 -56.49 -10.95 28.65
C LYS A 114 -55.43 -11.97 28.26
N ARG A 115 -54.18 -11.54 28.07
CA ARG A 115 -53.07 -12.42 27.68
C ARG A 115 -52.61 -13.25 28.86
N THR A 116 -52.44 -14.54 28.61
CA THR A 116 -51.89 -15.47 29.62
C THR A 116 -50.46 -15.06 30.00
N PRO A 117 -49.96 -15.42 31.21
CA PRO A 117 -48.59 -15.13 31.61
C PRO A 117 -47.55 -15.64 30.59
N ALA A 118 -47.85 -16.75 29.90
CA ALA A 118 -47.04 -17.30 28.82
C ALA A 118 -47.03 -16.42 27.56
N GLN A 119 -48.16 -15.82 27.18
CA GLN A 119 -48.23 -14.88 26.05
C GLN A 119 -47.51 -13.57 26.34
N ILE A 120 -47.61 -13.05 27.57
CA ILE A 120 -46.88 -11.83 27.96
C ILE A 120 -45.37 -12.08 27.96
N ALA A 121 -44.92 -13.25 28.41
CA ALA A 121 -43.52 -13.64 28.35
C ALA A 121 -43.03 -13.83 26.91
N PHE A 122 -43.86 -14.39 26.02
CA PHE A 122 -43.55 -14.55 24.60
C PHE A 122 -43.44 -13.21 23.87
N ASP A 123 -44.38 -12.28 24.09
CA ASP A 123 -44.37 -10.95 23.50
C ASP A 123 -43.19 -10.11 24.02
N LYS A 124 -42.88 -10.16 25.32
CA LYS A 124 -41.67 -9.52 25.87
C LYS A 124 -40.38 -10.13 25.33
N MET A 125 -40.34 -11.44 25.07
CA MET A 125 -39.19 -12.08 24.46
C MET A 125 -39.06 -11.72 22.97
N GLN A 126 -40.18 -11.56 22.27
CA GLN A 126 -40.23 -11.03 20.90
C GLN A 126 -39.74 -9.59 20.84
N GLU A 127 -40.26 -8.69 21.68
CA GLU A 127 -39.84 -7.29 21.77
C GLU A 127 -38.37 -7.17 22.18
N LYS A 128 -37.90 -7.98 23.15
CA LYS A 128 -36.49 -8.01 23.53
C LYS A 128 -35.60 -8.49 22.39
N ARG A 129 -35.98 -9.55 21.66
CA ARG A 129 -35.28 -10.00 20.45
C ARG A 129 -35.34 -8.98 19.32
N GLN A 130 -36.43 -8.24 19.19
CA GLN A 130 -36.62 -7.22 18.16
C GLN A 130 -35.79 -5.97 18.48
N MET A 131 -35.74 -5.57 19.75
CA MET A 131 -34.90 -4.49 20.26
C MET A 131 -33.42 -4.88 20.21
N GLU A 132 -33.07 -6.13 20.52
CA GLU A 132 -31.72 -6.69 20.37
C GLU A 132 -31.32 -6.85 18.90
N ARG A 133 -32.27 -7.12 17.98
CA ARG A 133 -32.04 -7.05 16.53
C ARG A 133 -31.84 -5.62 16.06
N ILE A 134 -32.60 -4.65 16.58
CA ILE A 134 -32.44 -3.23 16.28
C ILE A 134 -31.09 -2.73 16.82
N LEU A 135 -30.71 -3.14 18.03
CA LEU A 135 -29.43 -2.82 18.66
C LEU A 135 -28.28 -3.47 17.89
N ASN A 136 -28.35 -4.77 17.55
CA ASN A 136 -27.38 -5.43 16.69
C ASN A 136 -27.33 -4.82 15.28
N LYS A 137 -28.45 -4.35 14.73
CA LYS A 137 -28.49 -3.67 13.43
C LYS A 137 -27.90 -2.26 13.51
N ALA A 138 -28.07 -1.56 14.64
CA ALA A 138 -27.46 -0.26 14.94
C ALA A 138 -25.96 -0.37 15.29
N GLU A 139 -25.55 -1.47 15.92
CA GLU A 139 -24.17 -1.78 16.27
C GLU A 139 -23.39 -2.29 15.04
N LYS A 140 -24.08 -3.03 14.14
CA LYS A 140 -23.56 -3.37 12.80
C LYS A 140 -23.43 -2.17 11.86
N THR A 141 -24.30 -1.16 11.94
CA THR A 141 -24.19 0.03 11.07
C THR A 141 -23.05 0.97 11.47
N HIS A 142 -22.67 1.02 12.75
CA HIS A 142 -21.55 1.88 13.18
C HIS A 142 -20.16 1.30 12.83
N LYS A 143 -20.02 -0.04 12.74
CA LYS A 143 -18.77 -0.70 12.28
C LYS A 143 -18.56 -0.69 10.76
N ARG A 144 -19.54 -0.20 9.99
CA ARG A 144 -19.62 -0.38 8.51
C ARG A 144 -19.71 0.92 7.71
N ARG A 145 -19.45 2.08 8.33
CA ARG A 145 -19.43 3.35 7.58
C ARG A 145 -18.04 3.60 6.99
N VAL A 146 -18.01 3.79 5.67
CA VAL A 146 -16.83 4.32 4.96
C VAL A 146 -16.67 5.77 5.38
N GLU A 147 -15.62 6.08 6.14
CA GLU A 147 -15.23 7.47 6.35
C GLU A 147 -14.30 7.88 5.22
N VAL A 148 -14.74 8.85 4.43
CA VAL A 148 -13.99 9.41 3.30
C VAL A 148 -13.01 10.45 3.85
N LEU A 149 -11.70 10.16 3.80
CA LEU A 149 -10.67 11.08 4.32
C LEU A 149 -10.53 12.35 3.46
N VAL A 150 -10.45 12.15 2.15
CA VAL A 150 -10.40 13.21 1.15
C VAL A 150 -11.18 12.73 -0.06
N CYS A 151 -11.87 13.64 -0.73
CA CYS A 151 -12.54 13.33 -1.99
C CYS A 151 -12.46 14.49 -2.97
N ARG A 152 -12.29 14.15 -4.25
CA ARG A 152 -12.31 15.12 -5.34
C ARG A 152 -13.21 14.60 -6.44
N ASN A 153 -14.11 15.46 -6.90
CA ASN A 153 -14.97 15.18 -8.04
C ASN A 153 -14.48 15.97 -9.25
N TYR A 154 -13.94 15.28 -10.26
CA TYR A 154 -13.41 15.94 -11.46
C TYR A 154 -14.46 16.16 -12.56
N ARG A 155 -15.55 15.38 -12.59
CA ARG A 155 -16.48 15.37 -13.74
C ARG A 155 -17.95 15.58 -13.38
N GLY A 156 -18.37 15.25 -12.15
CA GLY A 156 -19.77 15.30 -11.75
C GLY A 156 -20.64 14.14 -12.27
N ASP A 157 -20.06 13.17 -13.01
CA ASP A 157 -20.81 12.05 -13.63
C ASP A 157 -21.32 10.98 -12.63
N VAL A 158 -20.72 10.91 -11.44
CA VAL A 158 -21.00 9.92 -10.39
C VAL A 158 -21.30 10.67 -9.11
N ASP A 159 -22.40 10.32 -8.46
CA ASP A 159 -22.77 10.90 -7.17
C ASP A 159 -21.76 10.49 -6.10
N MET A 160 -21.35 11.44 -5.26
CA MET A 160 -20.34 11.18 -4.23
C MET A 160 -20.82 10.17 -3.18
N SER A 161 -22.14 10.01 -3.00
CA SER A 161 -22.75 9.01 -2.13
C SER A 161 -22.60 7.57 -2.62
N GLU A 162 -22.29 7.35 -3.90
CA GLU A 162 -22.08 5.99 -4.43
C GLU A 162 -20.93 5.27 -3.74
N ILE A 163 -19.98 6.02 -3.16
CA ILE A 163 -18.85 5.44 -2.42
C ILE A 163 -19.28 4.65 -1.18
N GLU A 164 -20.45 4.93 -0.60
CA GLU A 164 -20.95 4.21 0.58
C GLU A 164 -21.18 2.72 0.28
N HIS A 165 -21.44 2.37 -0.99
CA HIS A 165 -21.65 1.00 -1.44
C HIS A 165 -20.33 0.23 -1.69
N PHE A 166 -19.19 0.94 -1.78
CA PHE A 166 -17.91 0.32 -2.12
C PHE A 166 -17.47 -0.75 -1.11
N MET A 167 -17.45 -0.43 0.19
CA MET A 167 -16.98 -1.37 1.22
C MET A 167 -17.90 -2.58 1.40
N PRO A 168 -19.24 -2.44 1.46
CA PRO A 168 -20.13 -3.59 1.49
C PRO A 168 -19.86 -4.55 0.32
N ILE A 169 -19.76 -4.03 -0.91
CA ILE A 169 -19.48 -4.85 -2.09
C ILE A 169 -18.10 -5.50 -2.00
N LEU A 170 -17.08 -4.77 -1.53
CA LEU A 170 -15.75 -5.32 -1.36
C LEU A 170 -15.74 -6.52 -0.40
N MET A 171 -16.41 -6.37 0.75
CA MET A 171 -16.50 -7.43 1.76
C MET A 171 -17.29 -8.63 1.25
N ASP A 172 -18.44 -8.40 0.60
CA ASP A 172 -19.25 -9.48 0.02
C ASP A 172 -18.42 -10.27 -1.02
N ARG A 173 -17.64 -9.58 -1.86
CA ARG A 173 -16.75 -10.20 -2.85
C ARG A 173 -15.57 -10.93 -2.22
N GLU A 174 -15.04 -10.44 -1.11
CA GLU A 174 -13.96 -11.08 -0.36
C GLU A 174 -14.45 -12.36 0.31
N GLU A 175 -15.64 -12.35 0.93
CA GLU A 175 -16.28 -13.51 1.54
C GLU A 175 -16.63 -14.59 0.49
N GLU A 176 -17.04 -14.18 -0.72
CA GLU A 176 -17.26 -15.08 -1.86
C GLU A 176 -15.97 -15.61 -2.51
N GLY A 177 -14.79 -15.09 -2.12
CA GLY A 177 -13.51 -15.39 -2.77
C GLY A 177 -13.35 -14.83 -4.18
N ASN A 178 -14.22 -13.90 -4.60
CA ASN A 178 -14.27 -13.27 -5.92
C ASN A 178 -13.71 -11.83 -5.88
N LEU A 179 -12.63 -11.62 -5.13
CA LEU A 179 -12.01 -10.30 -5.00
C LEU A 179 -11.47 -9.83 -6.35
N SER A 180 -11.86 -8.63 -6.75
CA SER A 180 -11.46 -8.00 -8.00
C SER A 180 -11.02 -6.55 -7.75
N PRO A 181 -9.94 -6.08 -8.42
CA PRO A 181 -9.54 -4.66 -8.40
C PRO A 181 -10.59 -3.70 -8.97
N ILE A 182 -11.61 -4.24 -9.65
CA ILE A 182 -12.73 -3.50 -10.20
C ILE A 182 -14.03 -4.06 -9.65
N LEU A 183 -14.75 -3.23 -8.89
CA LEU A 183 -16.08 -3.54 -8.37
C LEU A 183 -17.16 -2.79 -9.17
N ALA A 184 -18.41 -3.21 -9.02
CA ALA A 184 -19.54 -2.65 -9.74
C ALA A 184 -20.76 -2.48 -8.84
N HIS A 185 -21.38 -1.30 -8.89
CA HIS A 185 -22.70 -1.02 -8.31
C HIS A 185 -23.57 -0.41 -9.42
N GLY A 186 -24.51 -1.20 -9.94
CA GLY A 186 -25.30 -0.82 -11.12
C GLY A 186 -24.43 -0.40 -12.31
N GLY A 187 -24.56 0.86 -12.73
CA GLY A 187 -23.78 1.47 -13.82
C GLY A 187 -22.42 2.04 -13.41
N VAL A 188 -22.12 2.11 -12.12
CA VAL A 188 -20.87 2.66 -11.59
C VAL A 188 -19.84 1.54 -11.45
N ARG A 189 -18.59 1.86 -11.77
CA ARG A 189 -17.41 1.00 -11.59
C ARG A 189 -16.49 1.65 -10.56
N PHE A 190 -15.96 0.85 -9.64
CA PHE A 190 -14.96 1.26 -8.65
C PHE A 190 -13.65 0.56 -8.97
N MET A 191 -12.67 1.30 -9.45
CA MET A 191 -11.30 0.82 -9.64
C MET A 191 -10.51 1.18 -8.40
N TRP A 192 -9.91 0.22 -7.71
CA TRP A 192 -9.30 0.49 -6.41
C TRP A 192 -7.98 -0.23 -6.22
N ILE A 193 -7.09 0.40 -5.45
CA ILE A 193 -5.86 -0.20 -4.95
C ILE A 193 -5.80 -0.03 -3.43
N LYS A 194 -5.07 -0.91 -2.76
CA LYS A 194 -4.79 -0.81 -1.33
C LYS A 194 -3.33 -0.44 -1.13
N HIS A 195 -3.07 0.58 -0.33
CA HIS A 195 -1.74 1.00 0.09
C HIS A 195 -1.75 1.17 1.60
N ASN A 196 -1.00 0.34 2.32
CA ASN A 196 -1.07 0.26 3.79
C ASN A 196 -2.51 0.04 4.28
N ASN A 197 -3.00 0.94 5.14
CA ASN A 197 -4.37 0.99 5.63
C ASN A 197 -5.33 1.79 4.72
N LEU A 198 -4.82 2.42 3.66
CA LEU A 198 -5.57 3.27 2.75
C LEU A 198 -6.07 2.46 1.56
N TYR A 199 -7.27 2.78 1.09
CA TYR A 199 -7.77 2.37 -0.21
C TYR A 199 -7.71 3.60 -1.08
N LEU A 200 -7.21 3.54 -2.30
CA LEU A 200 -7.40 4.61 -3.26
C LEU A 200 -8.40 4.09 -4.28
N VAL A 201 -9.61 4.64 -4.23
CA VAL A 201 -10.68 4.28 -5.16
C VAL A 201 -10.73 5.32 -6.27
N ALA A 202 -11.16 4.92 -7.46
CA ALA A 202 -11.52 5.76 -8.59
C ALA A 202 -12.89 5.29 -9.07
N THR A 203 -13.83 6.21 -9.33
CA THR A 203 -15.19 5.84 -9.75
C THR A 203 -15.56 6.37 -11.12
N SER A 204 -16.04 5.50 -12.01
CA SER A 204 -16.50 5.90 -13.34
C SER A 204 -17.77 5.16 -13.76
N LYS A 205 -18.66 5.88 -14.46
CA LYS A 205 -19.87 5.33 -15.09
C LYS A 205 -19.65 4.95 -16.57
N LYS A 206 -18.56 5.43 -17.17
CA LYS A 206 -18.22 5.21 -18.58
C LYS A 206 -17.26 4.04 -18.73
N ASN A 207 -17.02 3.63 -19.98
CA ASN A 207 -15.91 2.73 -20.31
C ASN A 207 -14.58 3.49 -20.19
N ALA A 208 -14.10 3.62 -18.96
CA ALA A 208 -12.86 4.28 -18.60
C ALA A 208 -11.65 3.47 -19.05
N CYS A 209 -10.55 4.16 -19.37
CA CYS A 209 -9.27 3.50 -19.62
C CYS A 209 -8.69 2.98 -18.30
N VAL A 210 -8.93 1.71 -18.01
CA VAL A 210 -8.58 1.06 -16.73
C VAL A 210 -7.09 1.10 -16.46
N SER A 211 -6.24 0.91 -17.47
CA SER A 211 -4.79 0.96 -17.31
C SER A 211 -4.32 2.35 -16.89
N LEU A 212 -4.85 3.42 -17.51
CA LEU A 212 -4.56 4.81 -17.14
C LEU A 212 -4.96 5.09 -15.68
N VAL A 213 -6.13 4.61 -15.25
CA VAL A 213 -6.60 4.75 -13.87
C VAL A 213 -5.61 4.13 -12.89
N PHE A 214 -5.26 2.86 -13.07
CA PHE A 214 -4.34 2.19 -12.14
C PHE A 214 -2.95 2.81 -12.16
N SER A 215 -2.40 3.14 -13.33
CA SER A 215 -1.11 3.84 -13.43
C SER A 215 -1.15 5.18 -12.70
N PHE A 216 -2.24 5.93 -12.81
CA PHE A 216 -2.42 7.19 -12.09
C PHE A 216 -2.57 7.00 -10.57
N LEU A 217 -3.31 5.99 -10.12
CA LEU A 217 -3.46 5.69 -8.69
C LEU A 217 -2.11 5.35 -8.03
N TYR A 218 -1.29 4.52 -8.69
CA TYR A 218 0.09 4.27 -8.22
C TYR A 218 0.97 5.52 -8.29
N LYS A 219 0.78 6.37 -9.29
CA LYS A 219 1.51 7.63 -9.41
C LYS A 219 1.14 8.63 -8.31
N ILE A 220 -0.13 8.71 -7.91
CA ILE A 220 -0.57 9.50 -6.76
C ILE A 220 0.14 9.03 -5.49
N ILE A 221 0.16 7.71 -5.24
CA ILE A 221 0.88 7.15 -4.08
C ILE A 221 2.34 7.58 -4.11
N GLN A 222 3.00 7.45 -5.27
CA GLN A 222 4.38 7.87 -5.43
C GLN A 222 4.57 9.36 -5.10
N VAL A 223 3.74 10.25 -5.67
CA VAL A 223 3.83 11.70 -5.44
C VAL A 223 3.61 12.00 -3.95
N PHE A 224 2.58 11.43 -3.32
CA PHE A 224 2.30 11.66 -1.90
C PHE A 224 3.40 11.09 -1.00
N SER A 225 3.96 9.93 -1.30
CA SER A 225 5.11 9.39 -0.58
C SER A 225 6.35 10.29 -0.72
N GLU A 226 6.55 10.95 -1.86
CA GLU A 226 7.66 11.89 -2.04
C GLU A 226 7.45 13.22 -1.30
N TYR A 227 6.19 13.66 -1.11
CA TYR A 227 5.85 14.86 -0.33
C TYR A 227 5.83 14.62 1.19
N PHE A 228 5.28 13.49 1.65
CA PHE A 228 5.02 13.22 3.07
C PHE A 228 5.97 12.20 3.69
N LYS A 229 6.85 11.57 2.89
CA LYS A 229 7.72 10.41 3.21
C LYS A 229 6.93 9.12 3.45
N GLU A 230 5.95 9.16 4.34
CA GLU A 230 5.05 8.06 4.64
C GLU A 230 3.62 8.46 4.32
N LEU A 231 2.93 7.58 3.60
CA LEU A 231 1.53 7.79 3.22
C LEU A 231 0.63 6.93 4.11
N GLU A 232 0.11 7.58 5.15
CA GLU A 232 -0.81 7.02 6.12
C GLU A 232 -2.03 7.94 6.30
N GLU A 233 -2.95 7.55 7.17
CA GLU A 233 -4.15 8.34 7.46
C GLU A 233 -3.81 9.68 8.11
N GLU A 234 -2.85 9.71 9.04
CA GLU A 234 -2.40 10.93 9.71
C GLU A 234 -1.81 11.92 8.69
N SER A 235 -0.99 11.41 7.75
CA SER A 235 -0.44 12.21 6.65
C SER A 235 -1.52 12.93 5.84
N ILE A 236 -2.69 12.32 5.63
CA ILE A 236 -3.79 12.94 4.88
C ILE A 236 -4.51 14.01 5.69
N ARG A 237 -4.81 13.70 6.96
CA ARG A 237 -5.56 14.61 7.84
C ARG A 237 -4.78 15.88 8.12
N ASP A 238 -3.47 15.76 8.35
CA ASP A 238 -2.61 16.90 8.68
C ASP A 238 -2.29 17.77 7.45
N ASN A 239 -2.31 17.19 6.24
CA ASN A 239 -1.89 17.85 5.00
C ASN A 239 -3.04 18.06 4.00
N PHE A 240 -4.29 18.18 4.46
CA PHE A 240 -5.45 18.23 3.55
C PHE A 240 -5.39 19.39 2.53
N VAL A 241 -4.83 20.54 2.90
CA VAL A 241 -4.73 21.72 2.00
C VAL A 241 -3.86 21.40 0.79
N ILE A 242 -2.63 20.95 1.02
CA ILE A 242 -1.69 20.61 -0.06
C ILE A 242 -2.17 19.40 -0.86
N ILE A 243 -2.90 18.46 -0.25
CA ILE A 243 -3.49 17.34 -0.98
C ILE A 243 -4.54 17.84 -1.97
N TYR A 244 -5.40 18.79 -1.59
CA TYR A 244 -6.37 19.36 -2.54
C TYR A 244 -5.69 20.11 -3.68
N GLU A 245 -4.63 20.87 -3.40
CA GLU A 245 -3.82 21.54 -4.43
C GLU A 245 -3.16 20.54 -5.37
N LEU A 246 -2.51 19.50 -4.82
CA LEU A 246 -1.92 18.43 -5.60
C LEU A 246 -2.96 17.71 -6.45
N MET A 247 -4.13 17.39 -5.90
CA MET A 247 -5.18 16.69 -6.63
C MET A 247 -5.74 17.52 -7.80
N ASP A 248 -5.77 18.85 -7.67
CA ASP A 248 -6.21 19.75 -8.75
C ASP A 248 -5.15 19.85 -9.86
N GLU A 249 -3.87 19.89 -9.49
CA GLU A 249 -2.75 20.01 -10.44
C GLU A 249 -2.39 18.67 -11.11
N LEU A 250 -2.57 17.55 -10.41
CA LEU A 250 -2.28 16.21 -10.93
C LEU A 250 -3.26 15.79 -12.02
N MET A 251 -4.51 16.24 -11.96
CA MET A 251 -5.58 15.79 -12.86
C MET A 251 -6.61 16.89 -13.07
N ASP A 252 -6.96 17.12 -14.34
CA ASP A 252 -8.08 17.98 -14.70
C ASP A 252 -9.10 17.18 -15.53
N PHE A 253 -10.38 17.29 -15.16
CA PHE A 253 -11.50 16.61 -15.82
C PHE A 253 -11.31 15.09 -16.06
N GLY A 254 -10.50 14.42 -15.23
CA GLY A 254 -10.20 12.99 -15.39
C GLY A 254 -8.99 12.66 -16.26
N TYR A 255 -8.27 13.68 -16.74
CA TYR A 255 -7.04 13.54 -17.51
C TYR A 255 -5.84 13.90 -16.63
N PRO A 256 -4.92 12.95 -16.34
CA PRO A 256 -3.68 13.26 -15.66
C PRO A 256 -2.88 14.32 -16.42
N GLN A 257 -2.44 15.36 -15.72
CA GLN A 257 -1.65 16.47 -16.26
C GLN A 257 -0.19 16.32 -15.77
N THR A 258 0.22 17.13 -14.80
CA THR A 258 1.59 17.16 -14.28
C THR A 258 1.72 16.20 -13.12
N THR A 259 2.47 15.12 -13.27
CA THR A 259 2.64 14.10 -12.21
C THR A 259 4.05 13.98 -11.66
N ASP A 260 4.98 14.82 -12.12
CA ASP A 260 6.36 14.82 -11.66
C ASP A 260 6.49 15.65 -10.36
N SER A 261 6.48 14.95 -9.22
CA SER A 261 6.65 15.47 -7.86
C SER A 261 7.74 16.53 -7.70
N LYS A 262 8.95 16.29 -8.25
CA LYS A 262 10.07 17.23 -8.15
C LYS A 262 9.80 18.58 -8.82
N ILE A 263 8.98 18.58 -9.87
CA ILE A 263 8.57 19.81 -10.56
C ILE A 263 7.38 20.45 -9.83
N LEU A 264 6.43 19.63 -9.35
CA LEU A 264 5.32 20.10 -8.52
C LEU A 264 5.82 20.81 -7.26
N GLN A 265 6.92 20.34 -6.66
CA GLN A 265 7.52 20.92 -5.45
C GLN A 265 8.07 22.34 -5.65
N GLU A 266 8.25 22.80 -6.89
CA GLU A 266 8.73 24.17 -7.16
C GLU A 266 7.64 25.22 -6.94
N TYR A 267 6.35 24.86 -7.08
CA TYR A 267 5.24 25.81 -7.00
C TYR A 267 4.10 25.37 -6.07
N ILE A 268 4.03 24.09 -5.70
CA ILE A 268 3.15 23.55 -4.66
C ILE A 268 4.03 23.20 -3.46
N THR A 269 4.18 24.16 -2.54
CA THR A 269 5.08 24.08 -1.40
C THR A 269 4.33 23.87 -0.09
N GLN A 270 4.93 23.12 0.85
CA GLN A 270 4.39 22.98 2.21
C GLN A 270 4.61 24.23 3.07
N GLU A 271 5.58 25.08 2.69
CA GLU A 271 5.92 26.30 3.42
C GLU A 271 5.05 27.46 2.94
N GLY A 272 4.28 28.05 3.86
CA GLY A 272 3.42 29.20 3.55
C GLY A 272 4.25 30.39 3.07
N HIS A 273 4.05 30.78 1.81
CA HIS A 273 4.61 32.02 1.29
C HIS A 273 3.94 33.21 1.97
N LYS A 274 4.73 34.18 2.46
CA LYS A 274 4.22 35.55 2.61
C LYS A 274 3.72 35.98 1.24
N LEU A 275 2.52 36.56 1.20
CA LEU A 275 1.87 37.11 0.00
C LEU A 275 2.78 38.15 -0.68
N ASP A 276 3.73 37.70 -1.48
CA ASP A 276 4.32 38.51 -2.52
C ASP A 276 3.32 38.57 -3.68
N THR A 277 3.16 39.77 -4.21
CA THR A 277 2.14 40.16 -5.21
C THR A 277 2.35 39.42 -6.53
N GLY A 278 1.79 38.21 -6.60
CA GLY A 278 1.84 37.31 -7.74
C GLY A 278 2.34 35.95 -7.27
N GLY A 279 1.42 35.01 -7.01
CA GLY A 279 1.76 33.64 -6.59
C GLY A 279 2.79 32.99 -7.52
N PRO A 280 3.48 31.93 -7.05
CA PRO A 280 4.52 31.27 -7.83
C PRO A 280 3.99 30.92 -9.21
N ARG A 281 4.61 31.47 -10.26
CA ARG A 281 4.23 31.15 -11.64
C ARG A 281 4.64 29.70 -11.92
N PRO A 282 3.82 28.92 -12.64
CA PRO A 282 4.21 27.58 -13.04
C PRO A 282 5.57 27.59 -13.75
N PRO A 283 6.51 26.71 -13.37
CA PRO A 283 7.80 26.61 -14.03
C PRO A 283 7.63 26.35 -15.53
N ALA A 284 8.50 26.95 -16.36
CA ALA A 284 8.49 26.68 -17.79
C ALA A 284 8.63 25.18 -18.11
N THR A 285 9.28 24.42 -17.23
CA THR A 285 9.43 22.96 -17.27
C THR A 285 8.08 22.24 -17.45
N VAL A 286 7.00 22.73 -16.84
CA VAL A 286 5.65 22.13 -16.95
C VAL A 286 5.14 22.14 -18.40
N THR A 287 5.53 23.14 -19.19
CA THR A 287 5.10 23.31 -20.60
C THR A 287 6.15 22.89 -21.61
N ASN A 288 7.36 22.54 -21.16
CA ASN A 288 8.47 22.20 -22.03
C ASN A 288 8.42 20.72 -22.45
N ALA A 289 9.07 20.38 -23.55
CA ALA A 289 9.21 18.99 -24.00
C ALA A 289 10.03 18.14 -23.02
N VAL A 290 10.87 18.79 -22.18
CA VAL A 290 11.58 18.16 -21.07
C VAL A 290 10.86 18.55 -19.79
N SER A 291 9.94 17.70 -19.35
CA SER A 291 9.03 17.97 -18.22
C SER A 291 9.56 17.50 -16.86
N TRP A 292 10.75 16.91 -16.80
CA TRP A 292 11.27 16.22 -15.60
C TRP A 292 12.58 16.82 -15.06
N ARG A 293 13.07 17.91 -15.66
CA ARG A 293 14.30 18.58 -15.22
C ARG A 293 14.22 20.08 -15.49
N SER A 294 14.34 20.87 -14.43
CA SER A 294 14.38 22.33 -14.52
C SER A 294 15.75 22.86 -14.91
N GLU A 295 15.76 24.02 -15.57
CA GLU A 295 16.98 24.72 -15.95
C GLU A 295 17.64 25.40 -14.73
N GLY A 296 18.94 25.67 -14.80
CA GLY A 296 19.65 26.42 -13.76
C GLY A 296 20.13 25.62 -12.55
N ILE A 297 19.90 24.31 -12.51
CA ILE A 297 20.42 23.42 -11.46
C ILE A 297 21.95 23.51 -11.42
N LYS A 298 22.53 23.71 -10.24
CA LYS A 298 23.98 23.86 -10.06
C LYS A 298 24.49 23.13 -8.83
N TYR A 299 25.48 22.28 -9.06
CA TYR A 299 26.18 21.55 -8.01
C TYR A 299 27.63 22.01 -7.89
N ARG A 300 28.17 21.99 -6.68
CA ARG A 300 29.60 22.24 -6.43
C ARG A 300 30.48 21.12 -6.99
N LYS A 301 29.97 19.88 -6.93
CA LYS A 301 30.61 18.68 -7.47
C LYS A 301 29.61 17.96 -8.36
N ASN A 302 30.02 17.66 -9.59
CA ASN A 302 29.18 16.95 -10.55
C ASN A 302 29.46 15.45 -10.46
N GLU A 303 28.52 14.69 -9.92
CA GLU A 303 28.66 13.26 -9.64
C GLU A 303 27.42 12.49 -10.09
N VAL A 304 27.63 11.27 -10.57
CA VAL A 304 26.54 10.39 -10.97
C VAL A 304 26.78 9.02 -10.35
N PHE A 305 25.80 8.49 -9.64
CA PHE A 305 25.85 7.14 -9.08
C PHE A 305 24.85 6.25 -9.81
N LEU A 306 25.30 5.06 -10.21
CA LEU A 306 24.50 4.03 -10.88
C LEU A 306 24.45 2.79 -10.01
N ASP A 307 23.24 2.40 -9.64
CA ASP A 307 22.97 1.17 -8.92
C ASP A 307 22.31 0.19 -9.89
N VAL A 308 23.08 -0.82 -10.31
CA VAL A 308 22.57 -1.92 -11.12
C VAL A 308 22.13 -3.02 -10.16
N ILE A 309 20.81 -3.11 -9.96
CA ILE A 309 20.19 -4.03 -9.00
C ILE A 309 19.52 -5.15 -9.80
N GLU A 310 19.88 -6.40 -9.53
CA GLU A 310 19.24 -7.58 -10.11
C GLU A 310 18.43 -8.31 -9.04
N SER A 311 17.12 -8.42 -9.25
CA SER A 311 16.25 -9.28 -8.44
C SER A 311 16.09 -10.62 -9.15
N VAL A 312 16.50 -11.70 -8.49
CA VAL A 312 16.39 -13.07 -9.02
C VAL A 312 15.07 -13.68 -8.58
N ASN A 313 14.19 -13.95 -9.53
CA ASN A 313 12.96 -14.71 -9.31
C ASN A 313 13.26 -16.19 -9.59
N LEU A 314 12.85 -17.05 -8.65
CA LEU A 314 13.02 -18.49 -8.75
C LEU A 314 11.79 -19.19 -8.22
N LEU A 315 11.27 -20.14 -8.97
CA LEU A 315 10.25 -21.08 -8.52
C LEU A 315 10.76 -22.50 -8.70
N VAL A 316 10.93 -23.22 -7.60
CA VAL A 316 11.30 -24.64 -7.60
C VAL A 316 10.09 -25.49 -7.21
N SER A 317 9.85 -26.57 -7.94
CA SER A 317 8.83 -27.58 -7.62
C SER A 317 9.23 -28.41 -6.41
N ALA A 318 8.26 -29.11 -5.80
CA ALA A 318 8.51 -30.03 -4.67
C ALA A 318 9.44 -31.22 -5.05
N ASN A 319 9.59 -31.50 -6.34
CA ASN A 319 10.50 -32.53 -6.85
C ASN A 319 11.93 -32.01 -7.07
N GLY A 320 12.19 -30.72 -6.83
CA GLY A 320 13.50 -30.10 -7.07
C GLY A 320 13.74 -29.63 -8.51
N ASN A 321 12.74 -29.64 -9.39
CA ASN A 321 12.86 -29.07 -10.73
C ASN A 321 12.60 -27.55 -10.70
N VAL A 322 13.44 -26.77 -11.37
CA VAL A 322 13.24 -25.33 -11.57
C VAL A 322 12.11 -25.11 -12.59
N LEU A 323 11.01 -24.52 -12.15
CA LEU A 323 9.83 -24.23 -12.98
C LEU A 323 9.94 -22.87 -13.66
N ARG A 324 10.45 -21.86 -12.94
CA ARG A 324 10.65 -20.51 -13.46
C ARG A 324 11.94 -19.95 -12.88
N SER A 325 12.77 -19.36 -13.73
CA SER A 325 13.92 -18.58 -13.30
C SER A 325 14.12 -17.40 -14.24
N GLU A 326 13.92 -16.21 -13.71
CA GLU A 326 14.07 -14.95 -14.44
C GLU A 326 14.82 -13.95 -13.57
N ILE A 327 15.46 -13.01 -14.22
CA ILE A 327 16.14 -11.89 -13.58
C ILE A 327 15.39 -10.64 -13.99
N VAL A 328 14.88 -9.92 -12.99
CA VAL A 328 14.32 -8.59 -13.17
C VAL A 328 15.37 -7.62 -12.64
N GLY A 329 16.03 -6.94 -13.56
CA GLY A 329 17.03 -5.93 -13.22
C GLY A 329 16.47 -4.52 -13.31
N SER A 330 17.02 -3.63 -12.50
CA SER A 330 16.70 -2.21 -12.47
C SER A 330 18.00 -1.43 -12.39
N ILE A 331 18.10 -0.36 -13.18
CA ILE A 331 19.20 0.60 -13.11
C ILE A 331 18.65 1.87 -12.48
N LYS A 332 18.97 2.06 -11.19
CA LYS A 332 18.65 3.28 -10.46
C LYS A 332 19.82 4.25 -10.56
N MET A 333 19.52 5.52 -10.77
CA MET A 333 20.51 6.58 -10.89
C MET A 333 20.28 7.61 -9.81
N ARG A 334 21.39 8.12 -9.25
CA ARG A 334 21.41 9.33 -8.42
C ARG A 334 22.29 10.36 -9.11
N VAL A 335 21.65 11.39 -9.65
CA VAL A 335 22.28 12.36 -10.54
C VAL A 335 22.42 13.70 -9.82
N PHE A 336 23.66 14.14 -9.62
CA PHE A 336 24.01 15.44 -9.07
C PHE A 336 24.80 16.20 -10.12
N LEU A 337 24.12 16.71 -11.14
CA LEU A 337 24.73 17.35 -12.30
C LEU A 337 24.22 18.77 -12.48
N SER A 338 25.11 19.67 -12.86
CA SER A 338 24.76 21.06 -13.17
C SER A 338 24.22 21.19 -14.60
N GLY A 339 23.31 22.11 -14.84
CA GLY A 339 22.77 22.41 -16.17
C GLY A 339 21.79 21.35 -16.69
N MET A 340 21.80 21.14 -18.01
CA MET A 340 20.89 20.28 -18.77
C MET A 340 21.69 19.23 -19.56
N PRO A 341 22.33 18.27 -18.87
CA PRO A 341 23.29 17.37 -19.53
C PRO A 341 22.57 16.30 -20.34
N GLU A 342 23.06 16.01 -21.55
CA GLU A 342 22.68 14.81 -22.31
C GLU A 342 23.60 13.65 -21.90
N LEU A 343 23.03 12.63 -21.28
CA LEU A 343 23.72 11.40 -20.92
C LEU A 343 23.54 10.34 -22.00
N ARG A 344 24.58 9.53 -22.19
CA ARG A 344 24.53 8.32 -23.02
C ARG A 344 25.11 7.14 -22.26
N LEU A 345 24.29 6.12 -22.06
CA LEU A 345 24.66 4.89 -21.36
C LEU A 345 24.98 3.80 -22.39
N GLY A 346 26.14 3.16 -22.23
CA GLY A 346 26.55 2.00 -23.02
C GLY A 346 26.57 0.74 -22.17
N LEU A 347 25.79 -0.26 -22.55
CA LEU A 347 25.75 -1.58 -21.93
C LEU A 347 26.44 -2.62 -22.85
N ASN A 348 26.71 -3.81 -22.32
CA ASN A 348 27.13 -4.97 -23.12
C ASN A 348 25.93 -5.72 -23.74
N ASP A 349 25.01 -4.98 -24.36
CA ASP A 349 23.84 -5.53 -25.03
C ASP A 349 24.25 -6.41 -26.23
N LYS A 350 23.71 -7.63 -26.30
CA LYS A 350 23.96 -8.60 -27.36
C LYS A 350 23.61 -8.04 -28.73
N VAL A 351 22.46 -7.38 -28.87
CA VAL A 351 21.99 -6.82 -30.15
C VAL A 351 22.95 -5.74 -30.65
N LEU A 352 23.38 -4.84 -29.76
CA LEU A 352 24.37 -3.80 -30.07
C LEU A 352 25.70 -4.42 -30.51
N PHE A 353 26.13 -5.50 -29.84
CA PHE A 353 27.41 -6.15 -30.13
C PHE A 353 27.39 -6.92 -31.44
N GLU A 354 26.28 -7.55 -31.78
CA GLU A 354 26.07 -8.19 -33.08
C GLU A 354 26.13 -7.16 -34.21
N ASN A 355 25.41 -6.04 -34.06
CA ASN A 355 25.43 -4.93 -35.04
C ASN A 355 26.83 -4.30 -35.23
N THR A 356 27.67 -4.32 -34.19
CA THR A 356 29.04 -3.75 -34.23
C THR A 356 30.12 -4.80 -34.56
N GLY A 357 29.74 -6.05 -34.88
CA GLY A 357 30.70 -7.13 -35.20
C GLY A 357 31.51 -7.67 -34.00
N ARG A 358 31.02 -7.46 -32.77
CA ARG A 358 31.65 -7.89 -31.49
C ARG A 358 30.97 -9.09 -30.82
N GLY A 359 30.18 -9.86 -31.55
CA GLY A 359 29.37 -10.97 -31.01
C GLY A 359 30.12 -12.08 -30.27
N LYS A 360 31.45 -12.20 -30.41
CA LYS A 360 32.28 -13.16 -29.66
C LYS A 360 32.58 -12.74 -28.20
N SER A 361 32.33 -11.49 -27.85
CA SER A 361 32.57 -10.97 -26.49
C SER A 361 31.35 -11.19 -25.60
N LYS A 362 31.57 -11.27 -24.28
CA LYS A 362 30.50 -11.54 -23.31
C LYS A 362 29.44 -10.43 -23.36
N SER A 363 28.27 -10.78 -23.86
CA SER A 363 27.09 -9.91 -23.93
C SER A 363 25.96 -10.43 -23.06
N VAL A 364 24.99 -9.55 -22.79
CA VAL A 364 23.73 -9.88 -22.13
C VAL A 364 22.60 -9.76 -23.14
N GLU A 365 21.72 -10.75 -23.18
CA GLU A 365 20.52 -10.74 -23.99
C GLU A 365 19.37 -10.24 -23.13
N LEU A 366 18.90 -9.03 -23.43
CA LEU A 366 17.79 -8.41 -22.73
C LEU A 366 16.49 -8.77 -23.46
N GLU A 367 15.62 -9.49 -22.78
CA GLU A 367 14.37 -10.02 -23.36
C GLU A 367 13.30 -8.92 -23.45
N ASP A 368 13.20 -8.11 -22.39
CA ASP A 368 12.35 -6.92 -22.33
C ASP A 368 13.09 -5.79 -21.62
N THR A 369 12.87 -4.55 -22.06
CA THR A 369 13.46 -3.35 -21.47
C THR A 369 12.42 -2.24 -21.40
N LYS A 370 12.19 -1.72 -20.21
CA LYS A 370 11.32 -0.56 -19.98
C LYS A 370 12.19 0.62 -19.56
N PHE A 371 11.92 1.77 -20.14
CA PHE A 371 12.70 2.98 -19.90
C PHE A 371 11.87 4.06 -19.21
N HIS A 372 12.55 4.91 -18.46
CA HIS A 372 12.00 6.17 -17.99
C HIS A 372 11.66 7.09 -19.18
N GLN A 373 10.70 7.99 -18.99
CA GLN A 373 10.28 8.97 -20.01
C GLN A 373 11.41 9.85 -20.57
N CYS A 374 12.52 9.95 -19.83
CA CYS A 374 13.67 10.74 -20.23
C CYS A 374 14.50 10.12 -21.37
N VAL A 375 14.30 8.83 -21.66
CA VAL A 375 15.03 8.11 -22.69
C VAL A 375 14.39 8.32 -24.06
N ARG A 376 15.21 8.70 -25.04
CA ARG A 376 14.79 8.86 -26.42
C ARG A 376 14.63 7.49 -27.08
N LEU A 377 13.44 6.90 -26.98
CA LEU A 377 13.11 5.57 -27.53
C LEU A 377 13.42 5.45 -29.03
N SER A 378 13.21 6.52 -29.81
CA SER A 378 13.53 6.55 -31.24
C SER A 378 15.01 6.35 -31.54
N ARG A 379 15.92 6.80 -30.66
CA ARG A 379 17.36 6.52 -30.82
C ARG A 379 17.65 5.07 -30.46
N PHE A 380 17.12 4.60 -29.34
CA PHE A 380 17.31 3.23 -28.89
C PHE A 380 16.84 2.18 -29.92
N GLU A 381 15.72 2.40 -30.60
CA GLU A 381 15.23 1.49 -31.65
C GLU A 381 16.18 1.41 -32.85
N ASN A 382 16.83 2.51 -33.21
CA ASN A 382 17.70 2.59 -34.39
C ASN A 382 19.08 1.96 -34.16
N ASP A 383 19.76 2.35 -33.08
CA ASP A 383 21.17 2.00 -32.86
C ASP A 383 21.45 1.40 -31.47
N ARG A 384 20.40 1.09 -30.69
CA ARG A 384 20.49 0.60 -29.31
C ARG A 384 21.22 1.56 -28.36
N THR A 385 21.33 2.84 -28.71
CA THR A 385 21.92 3.87 -27.84
C THR A 385 20.90 4.40 -26.84
N ILE A 386 21.18 4.22 -25.55
CA ILE A 386 20.39 4.80 -24.46
C ILE A 386 20.84 6.25 -24.25
N SER A 387 20.07 7.20 -24.79
CA SER A 387 20.33 8.65 -24.73
C SER A 387 19.20 9.36 -24.01
N PHE A 388 19.53 10.17 -22.98
CA PHE A 388 18.53 10.81 -22.12
C PHE A 388 19.06 12.09 -21.47
N ILE A 389 18.14 12.95 -21.01
CA ILE A 389 18.45 14.05 -20.09
C ILE A 389 17.93 13.63 -18.71
N PRO A 390 18.78 13.36 -17.71
CA PRO A 390 18.33 12.78 -16.45
C PRO A 390 17.52 13.76 -15.59
N PRO A 391 16.40 13.34 -14.96
CA PRO A 391 15.87 14.03 -13.80
C PRO A 391 16.95 14.26 -12.74
N ASP A 392 16.77 15.30 -11.93
CA ASP A 392 17.72 15.60 -10.86
C ASP A 392 17.50 14.70 -9.64
N GLY A 393 18.56 14.29 -8.95
CA GLY A 393 18.47 13.40 -7.78
C GLY A 393 18.26 11.93 -8.14
N GLU A 394 17.49 11.21 -7.31
CA GLU A 394 17.26 9.77 -7.47
C GLU A 394 16.08 9.46 -8.42
N PHE A 395 16.27 8.54 -9.37
CA PHE A 395 15.21 7.98 -10.21
C PHE A 395 15.62 6.61 -10.80
N GLU A 396 14.65 5.82 -11.23
CA GLU A 396 14.90 4.60 -12.01
C GLU A 396 15.01 4.94 -13.50
N LEU A 397 16.16 4.67 -14.11
CA LEU A 397 16.39 4.93 -15.54
C LEU A 397 15.73 3.88 -16.43
N MET A 398 15.92 2.61 -16.07
CA MET A 398 15.40 1.48 -16.84
C MET A 398 15.22 0.25 -15.96
N SER A 399 14.23 -0.56 -16.31
CA SER A 399 14.12 -1.95 -15.87
C SER A 399 14.30 -2.87 -17.07
N TYR A 400 14.89 -4.03 -16.83
CA TYR A 400 15.10 -5.05 -17.84
C TYR A 400 14.75 -6.41 -17.28
N ARG A 401 14.28 -7.30 -18.15
CA ARG A 401 13.96 -8.68 -17.82
C ARG A 401 14.73 -9.59 -18.75
N LEU A 402 15.30 -10.66 -18.19
CA LEU A 402 15.86 -11.75 -18.96
C LEU A 402 15.60 -13.08 -18.28
N ASN A 403 15.48 -14.13 -19.07
CA ASN A 403 15.43 -15.49 -18.55
C ASN A 403 16.86 -16.01 -18.30
N THR A 404 17.03 -16.77 -17.22
CA THR A 404 18.33 -17.35 -16.87
C THR A 404 18.23 -18.88 -16.84
N HIS A 405 19.18 -19.52 -17.51
CA HIS A 405 19.38 -20.98 -17.43
C HIS A 405 20.47 -21.34 -16.41
N VAL A 406 20.91 -20.38 -15.59
CA VAL A 406 21.95 -20.59 -14.59
C VAL A 406 21.37 -21.28 -13.37
N LYS A 407 22.19 -22.11 -12.73
CA LYS A 407 21.80 -22.76 -11.47
C LYS A 407 21.43 -21.70 -10.41
N PRO A 408 20.44 -21.98 -9.55
CA PRO A 408 20.04 -21.08 -8.47
C PRO A 408 21.21 -20.67 -7.57
N LEU A 409 21.33 -19.38 -7.26
CA LEU A 409 22.42 -18.84 -6.44
C LEU A 409 22.48 -19.48 -5.04
N ILE A 410 21.34 -19.68 -4.38
CA ILE A 410 21.24 -20.35 -3.10
C ILE A 410 20.24 -21.49 -3.23
N TRP A 411 20.75 -22.71 -3.32
CA TRP A 411 19.92 -23.90 -3.41
C TRP A 411 19.52 -24.39 -2.02
N ILE A 412 18.21 -24.52 -1.78
CA ILE A 412 17.68 -25.10 -0.54
C ILE A 412 17.16 -26.50 -0.83
N GLU A 413 17.64 -27.45 -0.04
CA GLU A 413 17.17 -28.82 -0.01
C GLU A 413 16.50 -29.03 1.36
N SER A 414 15.20 -29.30 1.37
CA SER A 414 14.44 -29.56 2.59
C SER A 414 13.86 -30.97 2.57
N VAL A 415 14.05 -31.67 3.68
CA VAL A 415 13.40 -32.95 3.97
C VAL A 415 12.54 -32.74 5.20
N ILE A 416 11.25 -33.06 5.07
CA ILE A 416 10.25 -32.89 6.14
C ILE A 416 9.79 -34.28 6.56
N GLU A 417 10.05 -34.64 7.80
CA GLU A 417 9.62 -35.90 8.41
C GLU A 417 8.51 -35.58 9.41
N LYS A 418 7.26 -35.76 8.98
CA LYS A 418 6.08 -35.57 9.82
C LYS A 418 5.66 -36.89 10.46
N HIS A 419 5.72 -36.96 11.79
CA HIS A 419 5.12 -38.02 12.58
C HIS A 419 3.77 -37.52 13.11
N SER A 420 2.68 -38.02 12.52
CA SER A 420 1.32 -37.63 12.93
C SER A 420 1.12 -37.78 14.44
N HIS A 421 0.44 -36.80 15.05
CA HIS A 421 0.12 -36.76 16.48
C HIS A 421 1.33 -36.76 17.43
N SER A 422 2.53 -36.43 16.96
CA SER A 422 3.72 -36.49 17.79
C SER A 422 4.68 -35.35 17.54
N ARG A 423 5.25 -35.27 16.33
CA ARG A 423 6.35 -34.34 16.05
C ARG A 423 6.57 -34.14 14.56
N ILE A 424 7.23 -33.04 14.23
CA ILE A 424 7.70 -32.78 12.88
C ILE A 424 9.16 -32.36 12.91
N GLU A 425 9.97 -33.00 12.08
CA GLU A 425 11.39 -32.73 11.95
C GLU A 425 11.68 -32.14 10.57
N TYR A 426 12.44 -31.04 10.55
CA TYR A 426 12.92 -30.39 9.34
C TYR A 426 14.43 -30.56 9.25
N MET A 427 14.90 -31.13 8.15
CA MET A 427 16.32 -31.15 7.81
C MET A 427 16.53 -30.29 6.57
N ILE A 428 17.19 -29.15 6.75
CA ILE A 428 17.32 -28.12 5.71
C ILE A 428 18.77 -27.85 5.44
N LYS A 429 19.15 -28.02 4.18
CA LYS A 429 20.51 -27.87 3.67
C LYS A 429 20.54 -26.75 2.65
N ALA A 430 21.28 -25.69 2.98
CA ALA A 430 21.46 -24.53 2.12
C ALA A 430 22.84 -24.60 1.45
N LYS A 431 22.87 -24.56 0.11
CA LYS A 431 24.09 -24.58 -0.71
C LYS A 431 24.22 -23.29 -1.50
N SER A 432 25.32 -22.55 -1.33
CA SER A 432 25.61 -21.37 -2.15
C SER A 432 26.32 -21.78 -3.45
N GLN A 433 25.68 -21.57 -4.61
CA GLN A 433 26.17 -21.96 -5.94
C GLN A 433 26.68 -20.78 -6.78
N PHE A 434 27.27 -19.78 -6.14
CA PHE A 434 27.95 -18.66 -6.81
C PHE A 434 29.45 -18.66 -6.52
N LYS A 435 30.17 -17.71 -7.12
CA LYS A 435 31.64 -17.63 -7.05
C LYS A 435 32.10 -17.51 -5.59
N ARG A 436 33.12 -18.28 -5.21
CA ARG A 436 33.69 -18.31 -3.84
C ARG A 436 34.20 -16.96 -3.32
N ARG A 437 34.57 -16.04 -4.24
CA ARG A 437 35.02 -14.68 -3.91
C ARG A 437 33.88 -13.72 -3.54
N SER A 438 32.65 -14.10 -3.88
CA SER A 438 31.45 -13.35 -3.56
C SER A 438 30.82 -13.96 -2.30
N THR A 439 30.11 -13.13 -1.56
CA THR A 439 29.46 -13.48 -0.31
C THR A 439 28.06 -12.92 -0.32
N ALA A 440 27.07 -13.75 0.02
CA ALA A 440 25.72 -13.28 0.28
C ALA A 440 25.64 -12.79 1.73
N ASN A 441 25.14 -11.58 1.91
CA ASN A 441 24.96 -10.92 3.19
C ASN A 441 23.51 -11.09 3.64
N ASN A 442 23.33 -11.14 4.97
CA ASN A 442 22.03 -11.11 5.64
C ASN A 442 21.01 -12.08 4.99
N VAL A 443 21.43 -13.33 4.79
CA VAL A 443 20.57 -14.34 4.19
C VAL A 443 19.54 -14.78 5.22
N GLU A 444 18.26 -14.71 4.87
CA GLU A 444 17.15 -15.17 5.70
C GLU A 444 16.38 -16.24 4.94
N ILE A 445 16.32 -17.45 5.49
CA ILE A 445 15.58 -18.57 4.92
C ILE A 445 14.31 -18.73 5.74
N HIS A 446 13.18 -18.41 5.13
CA HIS A 446 11.84 -18.47 5.69
C HIS A 446 11.23 -19.83 5.40
N ILE A 447 10.99 -20.62 6.45
CA ILE A 447 10.52 -21.99 6.37
C ILE A 447 9.15 -22.06 7.05
N PRO A 448 8.08 -22.31 6.30
CA PRO A 448 6.76 -22.52 6.87
C PRO A 448 6.73 -23.72 7.81
N VAL A 449 6.08 -23.56 8.95
CA VAL A 449 5.83 -24.62 9.94
C VAL A 449 4.33 -24.65 10.28
N PRO A 450 3.79 -25.79 10.75
CA PRO A 450 2.39 -25.87 11.16
C PRO A 450 2.03 -24.81 12.21
N THR A 451 0.81 -24.28 12.16
CA THR A 451 0.37 -23.25 13.13
C THR A 451 0.24 -23.80 14.55
N ASP A 452 -0.03 -25.10 14.65
CA ASP A 452 -0.18 -25.86 15.89
C ASP A 452 1.14 -26.42 16.43
N ALA A 453 2.26 -26.17 15.75
CA ALA A 453 3.56 -26.64 16.16
C ALA A 453 4.00 -26.01 17.49
N ASP A 454 4.57 -26.82 18.36
CA ASP A 454 5.04 -26.38 19.67
C ASP A 454 6.48 -26.85 19.95
N SER A 455 7.00 -26.45 21.13
CA SER A 455 8.25 -26.98 21.67
C SER A 455 9.45 -26.99 20.68
N PRO A 456 9.81 -25.82 20.08
CA PRO A 456 10.84 -25.74 19.05
C PRO A 456 12.23 -26.10 19.57
N LYS A 457 12.95 -26.94 18.84
CA LYS A 457 14.35 -27.27 19.08
C LYS A 457 15.15 -27.13 17.80
N PHE A 458 16.19 -26.30 17.82
CA PHE A 458 17.00 -26.00 16.64
C PHE A 458 18.45 -26.44 16.83
N LYS A 459 19.05 -26.99 15.77
CA LYS A 459 20.48 -27.31 15.68
C LYS A 459 21.00 -26.84 14.34
N THR A 460 21.87 -25.83 14.34
CA THR A 460 22.44 -25.23 13.12
C THR A 460 23.95 -25.43 13.08
N THR A 461 24.53 -25.51 11.90
CA THR A 461 25.99 -25.45 11.73
C THR A 461 26.50 -24.01 11.80
N VAL A 462 25.76 -23.08 11.19
CA VAL A 462 26.09 -21.65 11.09
C VAL A 462 24.78 -20.85 11.10
N GLY A 463 24.81 -19.66 11.71
CA GLY A 463 23.65 -18.78 11.79
C GLY A 463 22.73 -19.12 12.97
N SER A 464 21.76 -18.24 13.18
CA SER A 464 20.76 -18.33 14.24
C SER A 464 19.39 -18.64 13.67
N VAL A 465 18.55 -19.33 14.43
CA VAL A 465 17.18 -19.64 14.03
C VAL A 465 16.23 -18.99 15.02
N LYS A 466 15.20 -18.34 14.48
CA LYS A 466 14.12 -17.74 15.24
C LYS A 466 12.79 -18.34 14.78
N TRP A 467 11.97 -18.76 15.73
CA TRP A 467 10.58 -19.14 15.46
C TRP A 467 9.68 -17.91 15.53
N ILE A 468 8.81 -17.76 14.54
CA ILE A 468 7.83 -16.66 14.44
C ILE A 468 6.44 -17.29 14.31
N PRO A 469 5.76 -17.57 15.44
CA PRO A 469 4.43 -18.18 15.45
C PRO A 469 3.38 -17.35 14.70
N GLU A 470 3.51 -16.02 14.72
CA GLU A 470 2.54 -15.07 14.12
C GLU A 470 2.42 -15.25 12.61
N ASN A 471 3.52 -15.65 11.96
CA ASN A 471 3.59 -15.96 10.53
C ASN A 471 3.56 -17.47 10.26
N SER A 472 3.51 -18.31 11.32
CA SER A 472 3.67 -19.77 11.23
C SER A 472 4.93 -20.17 10.46
N GLU A 473 6.06 -19.54 10.78
CA GLU A 473 7.32 -19.79 10.10
C GLU A 473 8.54 -19.81 11.03
N VAL A 474 9.62 -20.37 10.52
CA VAL A 474 10.94 -20.36 11.11
C VAL A 474 11.87 -19.57 10.20
N VAL A 475 12.58 -18.61 10.76
CA VAL A 475 13.56 -17.80 10.04
C VAL A 475 14.96 -18.25 10.44
N TRP A 476 15.68 -18.85 9.49
CA TRP A 476 17.10 -19.16 9.64
C TRP A 476 17.94 -18.04 9.04
N SER A 477 18.62 -17.29 9.91
CA SER A 477 19.41 -16.11 9.56
C SER A 477 20.91 -16.43 9.51
N ILE A 478 21.54 -16.16 8.37
CA ILE A 478 22.97 -16.31 8.13
C ILE A 478 23.54 -14.96 7.69
N LYS A 479 24.26 -14.30 8.59
CA LYS A 479 24.81 -12.95 8.36
C LYS A 479 25.77 -12.87 7.16
N SER A 480 26.58 -13.92 6.97
CA SER A 480 27.58 -14.00 5.90
C SER A 480 27.62 -15.42 5.35
N PHE A 481 27.27 -15.57 4.07
CA PHE A 481 27.22 -16.84 3.38
C PHE A 481 28.12 -16.79 2.12
N PRO A 482 29.40 -17.20 2.25
CA PRO A 482 30.33 -17.23 1.12
C PRO A 482 29.90 -18.21 0.03
N GLY A 483 30.27 -17.95 -1.23
CA GLY A 483 29.98 -18.84 -2.35
C GLY A 483 30.68 -20.20 -2.26
N GLY A 484 30.03 -21.27 -2.71
CA GLY A 484 30.56 -22.64 -2.69
C GLY A 484 30.60 -23.27 -1.30
N LYS A 485 29.82 -22.77 -0.36
CA LYS A 485 29.66 -23.31 1.00
C LYS A 485 28.30 -24.00 1.12
N GLU A 486 28.23 -24.88 2.11
CA GLU A 486 27.01 -25.60 2.45
C GLU A 486 26.83 -25.56 3.96
N TYR A 487 25.63 -25.22 4.39
CA TYR A 487 25.24 -25.20 5.80
C TYR A 487 24.00 -26.05 6.02
N LEU A 488 23.87 -26.59 7.24
CA LEU A 488 22.78 -27.46 7.63
C LEU A 488 22.07 -26.87 8.86
N MET A 489 20.73 -26.95 8.82
CA MET A 489 19.85 -26.66 9.92
C MET A 489 18.93 -27.86 10.15
N ARG A 490 18.77 -28.25 11.41
CA ARG A 490 17.76 -29.19 11.85
C ARG A 490 16.81 -28.50 12.82
N ALA A 491 15.52 -28.62 12.58
CA ALA A 491 14.48 -28.18 13.49
C ALA A 491 13.61 -29.36 13.90
N HIS A 492 13.20 -29.37 15.16
CA HIS A 492 12.26 -30.34 15.71
C HIS A 492 11.16 -29.58 16.43
N PHE A 493 9.91 -29.91 16.13
CA PHE A 493 8.73 -29.38 16.78
C PHE A 493 7.87 -30.54 17.29
N GLY A 494 7.18 -30.31 18.40
CA GLY A 494 6.07 -31.17 18.77
C GLY A 494 4.83 -30.84 17.93
N LEU A 495 3.94 -31.81 17.81
CA LEU A 495 2.62 -31.61 17.25
C LEU A 495 1.57 -32.06 18.28
N PRO A 496 0.41 -31.39 18.36
CA PRO A 496 -0.68 -31.83 19.22
C PRO A 496 -1.14 -33.25 18.86
N SER A 497 -1.66 -33.96 19.86
CA SER A 497 -2.23 -35.29 19.67
C SER A 497 -3.59 -35.26 18.95
N VAL A 498 -4.26 -34.10 18.94
CA VAL A 498 -5.54 -33.87 18.25
C VAL A 498 -5.25 -33.17 16.93
N GLU A 499 -5.78 -33.70 15.82
CA GLU A 499 -5.65 -33.08 14.50
C GLU A 499 -6.53 -31.83 14.40
N ALA A 500 -6.00 -30.79 13.74
CA ALA A 500 -6.78 -29.63 13.34
C ALA A 500 -7.85 -30.03 12.30
N GLU A 501 -9.05 -29.46 12.42
CA GLU A 501 -10.18 -29.73 11.51
C GLU A 501 -9.92 -29.19 10.09
N ASP A 502 -9.16 -28.09 10.00
CA ASP A 502 -8.84 -27.42 8.74
C ASP A 502 -7.46 -27.81 8.20
N LYS A 503 -7.40 -28.09 6.89
CA LYS A 503 -6.12 -28.31 6.20
C LYS A 503 -5.45 -26.98 5.92
N GLU A 504 -4.32 -26.76 6.55
CA GLU A 504 -3.46 -25.61 6.25
C GLU A 504 -2.90 -25.68 4.81
N GLY A 505 -2.78 -24.51 4.20
CA GLY A 505 -2.03 -24.37 2.95
C GLY A 505 -0.56 -24.76 3.15
N LYS A 506 0.12 -25.14 2.08
CA LYS A 506 1.57 -25.39 2.09
C LYS A 506 2.29 -24.22 1.43
N PRO A 507 2.73 -23.19 2.19
CA PRO A 507 3.48 -22.11 1.60
C PRO A 507 4.86 -22.64 1.16
N PRO A 508 5.45 -22.09 0.09
CA PRO A 508 6.82 -22.43 -0.28
C PRO A 508 7.83 -21.81 0.70
N ILE A 509 9.01 -22.43 0.81
CA ILE A 509 10.17 -21.82 1.46
C ILE A 509 10.58 -20.59 0.65
N SER A 510 10.80 -19.46 1.31
CA SER A 510 11.33 -18.27 0.65
C SER A 510 12.71 -17.90 1.19
N VAL A 511 13.54 -17.29 0.35
CA VAL A 511 14.91 -16.91 0.73
C VAL A 511 15.14 -15.44 0.40
N LYS A 512 15.54 -14.67 1.40
CA LYS A 512 16.06 -13.32 1.22
C LYS A 512 17.57 -13.34 1.26
N PHE A 513 18.21 -12.61 0.35
CA PHE A 513 19.66 -12.49 0.31
C PHE A 513 20.08 -11.25 -0.47
N GLU A 514 21.29 -10.78 -0.19
CA GLU A 514 21.92 -9.69 -0.96
C GLU A 514 23.39 -10.03 -1.25
N ILE A 515 23.80 -9.98 -2.51
CA ILE A 515 25.17 -10.23 -2.96
C ILE A 515 25.70 -8.93 -3.59
N PRO A 516 26.55 -8.17 -2.89
CA PRO A 516 27.14 -6.96 -3.44
C PRO A 516 28.24 -7.29 -4.46
N TYR A 517 28.47 -6.35 -5.38
CA TYR A 517 29.47 -6.41 -6.45
C TYR A 517 29.33 -7.64 -7.36
N PHE A 518 28.09 -8.12 -7.54
CA PHE A 518 27.77 -9.31 -8.32
C PHE A 518 26.60 -9.04 -9.27
N THR A 519 26.68 -9.61 -10.47
CA THR A 519 25.58 -9.71 -11.43
C THR A 519 25.44 -11.15 -11.87
N THR A 520 24.20 -11.64 -11.87
CA THR A 520 23.85 -12.98 -12.34
C THR A 520 23.73 -12.98 -13.85
N SER A 521 23.13 -11.94 -14.44
CA SER A 521 23.01 -11.79 -15.90
C SER A 521 24.36 -11.58 -16.59
N GLY A 522 25.34 -11.02 -15.86
CA GLY A 522 26.60 -10.58 -16.44
C GLY A 522 26.52 -9.26 -17.19
N ILE A 523 25.45 -8.48 -17.01
CA ILE A 523 25.34 -7.10 -17.47
C ILE A 523 26.51 -6.25 -16.93
N GLN A 524 26.99 -5.33 -17.76
CA GLN A 524 28.09 -4.44 -17.48
C GLN A 524 27.82 -3.07 -18.09
N VAL A 525 27.97 -2.03 -17.26
CA VAL A 525 28.04 -0.65 -17.72
C VAL A 525 29.42 -0.43 -18.33
N ARG A 526 29.47 -0.25 -19.65
CA ARG A 526 30.73 -0.06 -20.39
C ARG A 526 31.20 1.39 -20.34
N TYR A 527 30.28 2.32 -20.47
CA TYR A 527 30.55 3.75 -20.37
C TYR A 527 29.28 4.51 -20.00
N LEU A 528 29.48 5.67 -19.37
CA LEU A 528 28.49 6.72 -19.27
C LEU A 528 29.11 8.00 -19.82
N LYS A 529 28.61 8.47 -20.97
CA LYS A 529 29.06 9.72 -21.57
C LYS A 529 28.17 10.85 -21.05
N ILE A 530 28.78 11.89 -20.51
CA ILE A 530 28.09 13.09 -20.02
C ILE A 530 28.42 14.22 -20.99
N ILE A 531 27.40 14.83 -21.59
CA ILE A 531 27.54 15.89 -22.59
C ILE A 531 26.82 17.12 -22.06
N GLU A 532 27.58 18.15 -21.70
CA GLU A 532 27.05 19.43 -21.22
C GLU A 532 27.75 20.59 -21.92
N LYS A 533 27.02 21.67 -22.23
CA LYS A 533 27.55 22.83 -22.98
C LYS A 533 28.70 23.52 -22.25
N SER A 534 28.65 23.54 -20.92
CA SER A 534 29.69 24.12 -20.06
C SER A 534 30.97 23.27 -19.97
N GLY A 535 30.95 22.02 -20.47
CA GLY A 535 32.14 21.18 -20.56
C GLY A 535 32.76 20.76 -19.23
N TYR A 536 32.02 20.78 -18.12
CA TYR A 536 32.56 20.34 -16.83
C TYR A 536 32.92 18.85 -16.85
N GLN A 537 33.87 18.48 -16.00
CA GLN A 537 34.16 17.08 -15.71
C GLN A 537 33.20 16.57 -14.62
N ALA A 538 32.64 15.38 -14.84
CA ALA A 538 31.80 14.68 -13.88
C ALA A 538 32.33 13.28 -13.60
N LEU A 539 32.06 12.78 -12.39
CA LEU A 539 32.56 11.48 -11.92
C LEU A 539 31.41 10.46 -11.87
N PRO A 540 31.37 9.50 -12.81
CA PRO A 540 30.40 8.41 -12.76
C PRO A 540 30.90 7.27 -11.85
N TRP A 541 30.02 6.81 -10.98
CA TRP A 541 30.21 5.67 -10.09
C TRP A 541 29.19 4.59 -10.44
N VAL A 542 29.59 3.32 -10.35
CA VAL A 542 28.68 2.20 -10.53
C VAL A 542 28.90 1.15 -9.46
N ARG A 543 27.81 0.62 -8.91
CA ARG A 543 27.83 -0.60 -8.10
C ARG A 543 26.80 -1.59 -8.63
N TYR A 544 27.07 -2.86 -8.37
CA TYR A 544 26.24 -3.97 -8.78
C TYR A 544 25.74 -4.69 -7.54
N ILE A 545 24.45 -4.97 -7.47
CA ILE A 545 23.83 -5.66 -6.34
C ILE A 545 22.92 -6.73 -6.92
N THR A 546 23.03 -7.96 -6.44
CA THR A 546 22.07 -9.02 -6.74
C THR A 546 21.31 -9.36 -5.47
N GLN A 547 19.98 -9.35 -5.53
CA GLN A 547 19.10 -9.67 -4.42
C GLN A 547 18.02 -10.67 -4.83
N ASN A 548 17.24 -11.15 -3.88
CA ASN A 548 16.06 -11.93 -4.18
C ASN A 548 14.94 -11.04 -4.78
N GLY A 549 14.23 -11.57 -5.77
CA GLY A 549 12.84 -11.16 -6.00
C GLY A 549 11.91 -12.20 -5.35
N ASP A 550 11.03 -12.79 -6.15
CA ASP A 550 10.21 -13.93 -5.75
C ASP A 550 11.05 -15.21 -5.76
N TYR A 551 11.77 -15.47 -4.68
CA TYR A 551 12.66 -16.62 -4.54
C TYR A 551 12.01 -17.72 -3.68
N GLN A 552 11.26 -18.61 -4.33
CA GLN A 552 10.37 -19.57 -3.69
C GLN A 552 10.70 -21.02 -4.09
N LEU A 553 10.77 -21.90 -3.09
CA LEU A 553 10.96 -23.33 -3.27
C LEU A 553 9.79 -24.08 -2.63
N ARG A 554 8.99 -24.75 -3.45
CA ARG A 554 7.84 -25.52 -2.95
C ARG A 554 8.33 -26.72 -2.16
N THR A 555 7.73 -26.94 -1.01
CA THR A 555 7.99 -28.08 -0.13
C THR A 555 7.06 -29.25 -0.48
N GLN A 556 7.40 -30.45 0.02
CA GLN A 556 6.62 -31.68 -0.20
C GLN A 556 5.38 -31.80 0.69
#